data_AF-A0A258BKY9-F1
#
_entry.id   AF-A0A258BKY9-F1
#
_cell.length_a   1.000
_cell.length_b   1.000
_cell.length_c   1.000
_cell.angle_alpha   90.00
_cell.angle_beta   90.00
_cell.angle_gamma   90.00
#
_symmetry.space_group_name_H-M   'P 1'
#
loop_
_entity.id
_entity.type
_entity.pdbx_description
1 polymer ?
#
loop_
_entity_poly.entity_id
_entity_poly.type
_entity_poly.pdbx_seq_one_letter_code
_entity_poly.pdbx_strand_id
1 'polypeptide(L)'
;MLLARDLVAPEFRCGQFDGRWRLVYQSWPYVVIAVSAAPRPNSPAEFGLRFECSGYPQQAVTAQPWNLATDAPLAAHLWPRGKHILPSVFRPEWQGGTCLYLPCDRISMNGHDVWVNQHPNRLWQPARGIVCYLEHVHDLLNQDE
;
A
#
# COMPACT_ATOMS: atom_id res chain seq x y z
N MET A 1 -5.40 18.36 9.12
CA MET A 1 -4.28 17.69 8.41
C MET A 1 -4.82 17.04 7.14
N LEU A 2 -4.15 17.18 6.00
CA LEU A 2 -4.69 16.74 4.69
C LEU A 2 -5.00 15.23 4.63
N LEU A 3 -4.16 14.38 5.21
CA LEU A 3 -4.44 12.95 5.30
C LEU A 3 -5.77 12.64 6.01
N ALA A 4 -6.07 13.32 7.13
CA ALA A 4 -7.33 13.09 7.85
C ALA A 4 -8.55 13.51 7.01
N ARG A 5 -8.41 14.51 6.13
CA ARG A 5 -9.45 14.88 5.17
C ARG A 5 -9.65 13.79 4.12
N ASP A 6 -8.57 13.23 3.59
CA ASP A 6 -8.66 12.19 2.56
C ASP A 6 -9.22 10.87 3.11
N LEU A 7 -8.90 10.51 4.37
CA LEU A 7 -9.45 9.34 5.05
C LEU A 7 -10.96 9.44 5.34
N VAL A 8 -11.56 10.64 5.24
CA VAL A 8 -13.01 10.82 5.36
C VAL A 8 -13.67 11.25 4.04
N ALA A 9 -12.90 11.39 2.97
CA ALA A 9 -13.39 11.79 1.66
C ALA A 9 -14.23 10.66 1.00
N PRO A 10 -15.15 11.00 0.09
CA PRO A 10 -15.99 10.02 -0.59
C PRO A 10 -15.20 8.88 -1.24
N GLU A 11 -14.07 9.17 -1.89
CA GLU A 11 -13.26 8.19 -2.62
C GLU A 11 -12.71 7.11 -1.68
N PHE A 12 -12.20 7.51 -0.52
CA PHE A 12 -11.72 6.57 0.49
C PHE A 12 -12.88 5.75 1.08
N ARG A 13 -13.99 6.40 1.39
CA ARG A 13 -15.18 5.76 1.96
C ARG A 13 -15.82 4.77 0.99
N CYS A 14 -15.91 5.07 -0.30
CA CYS A 14 -16.41 4.13 -1.31
C CYS A 14 -15.61 2.82 -1.26
N GLY A 15 -14.27 2.89 -1.23
CA GLY A 15 -13.47 1.67 -1.09
C GLY A 15 -13.67 0.94 0.24
N GLN A 16 -14.04 1.63 1.33
CA GLN A 16 -14.46 0.96 2.56
C GLN A 16 -15.83 0.28 2.42
N PHE A 17 -16.80 0.95 1.81
CA PHE A 17 -18.13 0.41 1.56
C PHE A 17 -18.09 -0.81 0.63
N ASP A 18 -17.23 -0.76 -0.39
CA ASP A 18 -16.99 -1.85 -1.33
C ASP A 18 -16.13 -2.99 -0.72
N GLY A 19 -15.67 -2.83 0.53
CA GLY A 19 -14.86 -3.84 1.21
C GLY A 19 -13.45 -4.00 0.65
N ARG A 20 -12.92 -3.01 -0.08
CA ARG A 20 -11.56 -3.04 -0.65
C ARG A 20 -10.49 -2.80 0.42
N TRP A 21 -10.79 -1.98 1.42
CA TRP A 21 -9.90 -1.68 2.53
C TRP A 21 -10.66 -1.19 3.76
N ARG A 22 -9.98 -1.17 4.91
CA ARG A 22 -10.46 -0.52 6.13
C ARG A 22 -9.34 0.22 6.84
N LEU A 23 -9.65 1.39 7.37
CA LEU A 23 -8.76 2.10 8.30
C LEU A 23 -8.64 1.29 9.60
N VAL A 24 -7.42 0.98 10.03
CA VAL A 24 -7.16 0.31 11.32
C VAL A 24 -6.96 1.37 12.39
N TYR A 25 -5.98 2.25 12.22
CA TYR A 25 -5.75 3.40 13.09
C TYR A 25 -4.93 4.47 12.37
N GLN A 26 -4.92 5.67 12.96
CA GLN A 26 -4.06 6.78 12.54
C GLN A 26 -3.31 7.34 13.74
N SER A 27 -2.00 7.49 13.61
CA SER A 27 -1.12 8.13 14.59
C SER A 27 0.00 8.85 13.85
N TRP A 28 -0.19 10.14 13.57
CA TRP A 28 0.70 10.91 12.70
C TRP A 28 2.18 10.79 13.14
N PRO A 29 3.12 10.54 12.20
CA PRO A 29 2.96 10.55 10.74
C PRO A 29 2.51 9.23 10.11
N TYR A 30 2.02 8.28 10.90
CA TYR A 30 1.64 6.95 10.45
C TYR A 30 0.13 6.76 10.30
N VAL A 31 -0.26 5.93 9.34
CA VAL A 31 -1.60 5.36 9.24
C VAL A 31 -1.48 3.88 8.91
N VAL A 32 -2.30 3.05 9.56
CA VAL A 32 -2.38 1.61 9.26
C VAL A 32 -3.72 1.32 8.61
N ILE A 33 -3.67 0.69 7.45
CA ILE A 33 -4.84 0.35 6.63
C ILE A 33 -4.72 -1.12 6.26
N ALA A 34 -5.80 -1.89 6.47
CA ALA A 34 -5.88 -3.26 6.00
C ALA A 34 -6.51 -3.26 4.59
N VAL A 35 -5.88 -3.97 3.66
CA VAL A 35 -6.34 -4.09 2.27
C VAL A 35 -6.77 -5.53 2.01
N SER A 36 -7.98 -5.70 1.49
CA SER A 36 -8.56 -7.01 1.21
C SER A 36 -7.81 -7.73 0.11
N ALA A 37 -7.75 -9.05 0.21
CA ALA A 37 -7.11 -9.94 -0.76
C ALA A 37 -8.08 -11.02 -1.22
N ALA A 38 -7.88 -11.50 -2.46
CA ALA A 38 -8.71 -12.57 -3.00
C ALA A 38 -8.58 -13.84 -2.13
N PRO A 39 -9.67 -14.59 -1.92
CA PRO A 39 -9.61 -15.86 -1.19
C PRO A 39 -8.62 -16.83 -1.84
N ARG A 40 -7.60 -17.25 -1.09
CA ARG A 40 -6.63 -18.26 -1.52
C ARG A 40 -6.38 -19.25 -0.38
N PRO A 41 -6.17 -20.55 -0.68
CA PRO A 41 -5.83 -21.53 0.36
C PRO A 41 -4.64 -21.06 1.19
N ASN A 42 -4.80 -21.08 2.51
CA ASN A 42 -3.75 -20.68 3.47
C ASN A 42 -3.26 -19.22 3.34
N SER A 43 -4.06 -18.33 2.74
CA SER A 43 -3.80 -16.89 2.70
C SER A 43 -4.79 -16.15 3.61
N PRO A 44 -4.37 -15.07 4.30
CA PRO A 44 -5.32 -14.20 4.98
C PRO A 44 -6.23 -13.49 3.97
N ALA A 45 -7.42 -13.07 4.44
CA ALA A 45 -8.39 -12.32 3.65
C ALA A 45 -8.02 -10.83 3.50
N GLU A 46 -7.07 -10.33 4.29
CA GLU A 46 -6.57 -8.97 4.22
C GLU A 46 -5.10 -8.92 4.64
N PHE A 47 -4.38 -7.88 4.18
CA PHE A 47 -3.02 -7.58 4.61
C PHE A 47 -2.96 -6.17 5.19
N GLY A 48 -2.34 -6.04 6.37
CA GLY A 48 -2.06 -4.74 6.97
C GLY A 48 -0.90 -4.04 6.26
N LEU A 49 -1.06 -2.74 6.01
CA LEU A 49 0.01 -1.86 5.57
C LEU A 49 0.14 -0.69 6.53
N ARG A 50 1.35 -0.44 7.02
CA ARG A 50 1.68 0.79 7.74
C ARG A 50 2.32 1.76 6.77
N PHE A 51 1.66 2.90 6.59
CA PHE A 51 2.15 4.00 5.79
C PHE A 51 2.86 5.01 6.66
N GLU A 52 3.98 5.53 6.20
CA GLU A 52 4.60 6.74 6.74
C GLU A 52 4.26 7.91 5.79
N CYS A 53 3.65 8.95 6.33
CA CYS A 53 3.00 10.03 5.59
C CYS A 53 3.63 11.41 5.81
N SER A 54 4.89 11.49 6.27
CA SER A 54 5.58 12.79 6.36
C SER A 54 5.64 13.46 4.98
N GLY A 55 5.33 14.76 4.95
CA GLY A 55 5.26 15.55 3.70
C GLY A 55 3.97 15.36 2.87
N TYR A 56 3.00 14.60 3.36
CA TYR A 56 1.74 14.34 2.66
C TYR A 56 0.91 15.62 2.39
N PRO A 57 0.30 15.79 1.20
CA PRO A 57 0.35 14.89 0.03
C PRO A 57 1.43 15.27 -0.99
N GLN A 58 2.18 16.36 -0.78
CA GLN A 58 3.20 16.83 -1.74
C GLN A 58 4.31 15.79 -1.93
N GLN A 59 4.66 15.08 -0.85
CA GLN A 59 5.54 13.92 -0.90
C GLN A 59 4.72 12.64 -0.87
N ALA A 60 5.11 11.69 -1.73
CA ALA A 60 4.48 10.37 -1.73
C ALA A 60 4.70 9.63 -0.40
N VAL A 61 3.76 8.76 -0.06
CA VAL A 61 3.89 7.88 1.11
C VAL A 61 4.87 6.74 0.83
N THR A 62 5.31 6.04 1.87
CA THR A 62 5.92 4.71 1.75
C THR A 62 5.15 3.73 2.63
N ALA A 63 5.07 2.47 2.23
CA ALA A 63 4.27 1.47 2.92
C ALA A 63 5.04 0.19 3.21
N GLN A 64 4.88 -0.33 4.43
CA GLN A 64 5.46 -1.60 4.86
C GLN A 64 4.33 -2.59 5.23
N PRO A 65 4.39 -3.87 4.79
CA PRO A 65 3.55 -4.93 5.32
C PRO A 65 3.63 -5.02 6.84
N TRP A 66 2.47 -5.03 7.49
CA TRP A 66 2.36 -4.82 8.93
C TRP A 66 1.55 -5.94 9.59
N ASN A 67 2.06 -6.44 10.70
CA ASN A 67 1.32 -7.33 11.57
C ASN A 67 0.38 -6.52 12.46
N LEU A 68 -0.93 -6.60 12.15
CA LEU A 68 -1.97 -5.87 12.87
C LEU A 68 -2.15 -6.33 14.33
N ALA A 69 -1.78 -7.57 14.65
CA ALA A 69 -1.95 -8.12 16.00
C ALA A 69 -0.82 -7.68 16.95
N THR A 70 0.40 -7.55 16.42
CA THR A 70 1.59 -7.21 17.23
C THR A 70 2.08 -5.78 17.02
N ASP A 71 1.42 -5.03 16.14
CA ASP A 71 1.82 -3.68 15.72
C ASP A 71 3.31 -3.58 15.35
N ALA A 72 3.75 -4.46 14.45
CA ALA A 72 5.16 -4.59 14.05
C ALA A 72 5.28 -4.91 12.56
N PRO A 73 6.47 -4.75 11.94
CA PRO A 73 6.73 -5.22 10.59
C PRO A 73 6.31 -6.69 10.42
N LEU A 74 5.61 -6.99 9.33
CA LEU A 74 5.20 -8.34 9.01
C LEU A 74 6.43 -9.18 8.67
N ALA A 75 6.55 -10.36 9.28
CA ALA A 75 7.67 -11.27 9.01
C ALA A 75 7.72 -11.62 7.51
N ALA A 76 8.92 -11.67 6.92
CA ALA A 76 9.10 -11.88 5.49
C ALA A 76 8.35 -13.10 4.93
N HIS A 77 8.26 -14.18 5.71
CA HIS A 77 7.57 -15.40 5.30
C HIS A 77 6.03 -15.31 5.32
N LEU A 78 5.48 -14.18 5.76
CA LEU A 78 4.04 -13.88 5.80
C LEU A 78 3.65 -12.77 4.81
N TRP A 79 4.61 -12.20 4.07
CA TRP A 79 4.30 -11.24 3.02
C TRP A 79 3.42 -11.87 1.93
N PRO A 80 2.59 -11.07 1.22
CA PRO A 80 1.82 -11.58 0.09
C PRO A 80 2.71 -12.35 -0.89
N ARG A 81 2.28 -13.57 -1.23
CA ARG A 81 2.92 -14.43 -2.22
C ARG A 81 1.94 -14.75 -3.33
N GLY A 82 2.46 -15.11 -4.51
CA GLY A 82 1.68 -15.47 -5.68
C GLY A 82 2.56 -15.66 -6.90
N LYS A 83 1.95 -15.72 -8.07
CA LYS A 83 2.64 -15.77 -9.37
C LYS A 83 2.93 -14.36 -9.91
N HIS A 84 3.65 -14.32 -11.02
CA HIS A 84 3.84 -13.12 -11.84
C HIS A 84 4.43 -11.93 -11.07
N ILE A 85 3.69 -10.82 -11.00
CA ILE A 85 4.18 -9.52 -10.53
C ILE A 85 4.18 -9.41 -8.99
N LEU A 86 3.38 -10.24 -8.29
CA LEU A 86 3.16 -10.09 -6.86
C LEU A 86 4.46 -10.26 -6.04
N PRO A 87 5.32 -11.27 -6.28
CA PRO A 87 6.60 -11.40 -5.58
C PRO A 87 7.62 -10.30 -5.92
N SER A 88 7.48 -9.67 -7.09
CA SER A 88 8.34 -8.55 -7.49
C SER A 88 7.97 -7.28 -6.73
N VAL A 89 6.69 -7.09 -6.39
CA VAL A 89 6.19 -5.94 -5.62
C VAL A 89 6.37 -6.15 -4.12
N PHE A 90 5.88 -7.29 -3.61
CA PHE A 90 5.98 -7.68 -2.21
C PHE A 90 7.29 -8.44 -1.99
N ARG A 91 8.39 -7.70 -2.02
CA ARG A 91 9.76 -8.22 -1.95
C ARG A 91 10.41 -7.86 -0.60
N PRO A 92 10.44 -8.78 0.40
CA PRO A 92 10.95 -8.46 1.75
C PRO A 92 12.41 -8.00 1.78
N GLU A 93 13.23 -8.45 0.82
CA GLU A 93 14.64 -8.07 0.72
C GLU A 93 14.85 -6.67 0.11
N TRP A 94 13.81 -6.09 -0.50
CA TRP A 94 13.90 -4.76 -1.10
C TRP A 94 13.92 -3.69 -0.01
N GLN A 95 14.99 -2.89 0.04
CA GLN A 95 15.18 -1.82 1.04
C GLN A 95 14.96 -2.32 2.49
N GLY A 96 15.37 -3.55 2.78
CA GLY A 96 15.16 -4.18 4.10
C GLY A 96 13.68 -4.36 4.48
N GLY A 97 12.79 -4.44 3.50
CA GLY A 97 11.36 -4.66 3.72
C GLY A 97 10.62 -3.44 4.24
N THR A 98 11.18 -2.24 4.08
CA THR A 98 10.62 -0.98 4.59
C THR A 98 9.68 -0.27 3.60
N CYS A 99 9.59 -0.75 2.36
CA CYS A 99 8.71 -0.23 1.32
C CYS A 99 8.23 -1.34 0.37
N LEU A 100 7.18 -1.05 -0.41
CA LEU A 100 6.79 -1.89 -1.55
C LEU A 100 7.51 -1.43 -2.81
N TYR A 101 7.82 -2.35 -3.72
CA TYR A 101 8.42 -2.04 -5.02
C TYR A 101 7.37 -1.51 -6.00
N LEU A 102 6.90 -0.28 -5.76
CA LEU A 102 5.85 0.40 -6.51
C LEU A 102 6.27 1.81 -6.96
N PRO A 103 5.85 2.28 -8.14
CA PRO A 103 6.14 3.65 -8.59
C PRO A 103 5.50 4.75 -7.74
N CYS A 104 4.41 4.48 -7.02
CA CYS A 104 3.81 5.46 -6.10
C CYS A 104 4.45 5.47 -4.70
N ASP A 105 5.44 4.62 -4.44
CA ASP A 105 6.16 4.58 -3.17
C ASP A 105 7.41 5.47 -3.22
N ARG A 106 7.51 6.44 -2.30
CA ARG A 106 8.63 7.41 -2.33
C ARG A 106 10.01 6.78 -2.13
N ILE A 107 10.11 5.64 -1.44
CA ILE A 107 11.42 5.01 -1.22
C ILE A 107 11.81 4.27 -2.50
N SER A 108 10.89 3.49 -3.06
CA SER A 108 11.16 2.71 -4.27
C SER A 108 11.37 3.57 -5.52
N MET A 109 10.73 4.74 -5.62
CA MET A 109 10.95 5.66 -6.74
C MET A 109 12.42 6.14 -6.84
N ASN A 110 13.14 6.23 -5.72
CA ASN A 110 14.54 6.68 -5.73
C ASN A 110 15.39 5.69 -6.54
N GLY A 111 16.03 6.19 -7.61
CA GLY A 111 16.82 5.37 -8.53
C GLY A 111 16.01 4.68 -9.63
N HIS A 112 14.70 4.97 -9.76
CA HIS A 112 13.83 4.45 -10.81
C HIS A 112 13.15 5.55 -11.64
N ASP A 113 13.89 6.61 -11.98
CA ASP A 113 13.35 7.75 -12.77
C ASP A 113 12.70 7.31 -14.11
N VAL A 114 13.16 6.17 -14.67
CA VAL A 114 12.58 5.57 -15.88
C VAL A 114 11.09 5.20 -15.71
N TRP A 115 10.61 4.96 -14.49
CA TRP A 115 9.20 4.66 -14.21
C TRP A 115 8.27 5.80 -14.54
N VAL A 116 8.76 7.04 -14.56
CA VAL A 116 7.97 8.20 -15.00
C VAL A 116 7.47 7.98 -16.43
N ASN A 117 8.29 7.35 -17.28
CA ASN A 117 7.94 7.07 -18.67
C ASN A 117 7.30 5.68 -18.85
N GLN A 118 7.73 4.67 -18.10
CA GLN A 118 7.24 3.29 -18.25
C GLN A 118 5.88 3.05 -17.58
N HIS A 119 5.61 3.75 -16.47
CA HIS A 119 4.47 3.50 -15.59
C HIS A 119 3.78 4.80 -15.13
N PRO A 120 3.48 5.76 -16.02
CA PRO A 120 2.94 7.07 -15.63
C PRO A 120 1.65 6.97 -14.80
N ASN A 121 0.79 5.99 -15.09
CA ASN A 121 -0.47 5.77 -14.39
C ASN A 121 -0.31 5.16 -12.98
N ARG A 122 0.90 4.73 -12.62
CA ARG A 122 1.21 4.09 -11.31
C ARG A 122 1.99 5.02 -10.38
N LEU A 123 2.32 6.24 -10.84
CA LEU A 123 3.02 7.24 -10.04
C LEU A 123 2.13 7.74 -8.91
N TRP A 124 2.75 8.36 -7.90
CA TRP A 124 2.02 9.08 -6.86
C TRP A 124 1.22 10.22 -7.45
N GLN A 125 -0.04 10.34 -7.03
CA GLN A 125 -0.96 11.39 -7.49
C GLN A 125 -1.42 12.21 -6.28
N PRO A 126 -0.75 13.33 -5.95
CA PRO A 126 -1.08 14.14 -4.77
C PRO A 126 -2.55 14.54 -4.67
N ALA A 127 -3.23 14.74 -5.81
CA ALA A 127 -4.65 15.07 -5.87
C ALA A 127 -5.58 13.92 -5.46
N ARG A 128 -5.14 12.66 -5.64
CA ARG A 128 -5.87 11.45 -5.22
C ARG A 128 -5.48 10.98 -3.83
N GLY A 129 -4.31 11.42 -3.35
CA GLY A 129 -3.81 11.05 -2.05
C GLY A 129 -3.60 9.55 -1.90
N ILE A 130 -3.78 9.05 -0.68
CA ILE A 130 -3.49 7.65 -0.33
C ILE A 130 -4.29 6.63 -1.16
N VAL A 131 -5.47 7.02 -1.70
CA VAL A 131 -6.34 6.15 -2.48
C VAL A 131 -5.62 5.60 -3.72
N CYS A 132 -4.77 6.38 -4.40
CA CYS A 132 -4.08 5.87 -5.59
C CYS A 132 -3.10 4.73 -5.27
N TYR A 133 -2.53 4.73 -4.06
CA TYR A 133 -1.67 3.65 -3.58
C TYR A 133 -2.51 2.43 -3.20
N LEU A 134 -3.61 2.65 -2.46
CA LEU A 134 -4.49 1.57 -2.00
C LEU A 134 -5.13 0.78 -3.14
N GLU A 135 -5.56 1.47 -4.19
CA GLU A 135 -6.08 0.80 -5.39
C GLU A 135 -5.03 -0.10 -6.03
N HIS A 136 -3.78 0.38 -6.16
CA HIS A 136 -2.71 -0.41 -6.74
C HIS A 136 -2.45 -1.69 -5.93
N VAL A 137 -2.41 -1.59 -4.61
CA VAL A 137 -2.24 -2.73 -3.71
C VAL A 137 -3.43 -3.68 -3.80
N HIS A 138 -4.65 -3.14 -3.75
CA HIS A 138 -5.87 -3.93 -3.82
C HIS A 138 -5.93 -4.73 -5.13
N ASP A 139 -5.67 -4.07 -6.25
CA ASP A 139 -5.72 -4.71 -7.58
C ASP A 139 -4.66 -5.80 -7.70
N LEU A 140 -3.46 -5.61 -7.14
CA LEU A 140 -2.43 -6.64 -7.08
C LEU A 140 -2.84 -7.84 -6.21
N LEU A 141 -3.46 -7.60 -5.06
CA LEU A 141 -3.89 -8.66 -4.15
C LEU A 141 -5.08 -9.46 -4.69
N ASN A 142 -5.87 -8.86 -5.60
CA ASN A 142 -7.10 -9.42 -6.15
C ASN A 142 -7.02 -9.79 -7.64
N GLN A 143 -5.87 -9.65 -8.29
CA GLN A 143 -5.68 -10.17 -9.64
C GLN A 143 -5.82 -11.71 -9.66
N ASP A 144 -6.45 -12.22 -10.72
CA ASP A 144 -6.50 -13.65 -11.01
C ASP A 144 -5.09 -14.19 -11.29
N GLU A 145 -4.84 -15.45 -10.91
CA GLU A 145 -3.56 -16.15 -11.16
C GLU A 145 -3.33 -16.53 -12.62
#